data_AF-A0AAX1PMC3-F1
#
_entry.id   AF-A0AAX1PMC3-F1
#
_cell.length_a   1.000
_cell.length_b   1.000
_cell.length_c   1.000
_cell.angle_alpha   90.00
_cell.angle_beta   90.00
_cell.angle_gamma   90.00
#
_symmetry.space_group_name_H-M   'P 1'
#
loop_
_entity.id
_entity.type
_entity.pdbx_description
1 polymer ?
#
loop_
_entity_poly.entity_id
_entity_poly.type
_entity_poly.pdbx_seq_one_letter_code
_entity_poly.pdbx_strand_id
1 'polypeptide(L)'
;MSVAELARQEGISKTVLYSWLKQAKATGAPVPGHNKQPDEWSAGAKFATVLETATLSEAELAEYCRRRGLYVEQIKAWQAACV
;
A
#
# COMPACT_ATOMS: atom_id res chain seq x y z
N MET A 1 12.17 3.64 8.18
CA MET A 1 12.86 4.89 7.82
C MET A 1 11.83 5.99 7.70
N SER A 2 11.95 7.06 8.48
CA SER A 2 11.01 8.19 8.43
C SER A 2 11.35 9.16 7.27
N VAL A 3 10.36 9.95 6.81
CA VAL A 3 10.60 11.03 5.83
C VAL A 3 11.61 12.06 6.37
N ALA A 4 11.67 12.23 7.69
CA ALA A 4 12.62 13.14 8.34
C ALA A 4 14.06 12.61 8.31
N GLU A 5 14.28 11.31 8.49
CA GLU A 5 15.61 10.71 8.35
C GLU A 5 16.09 10.75 6.91
N LEU A 6 15.23 10.42 5.95
CA LEU A 6 15.56 10.47 4.54
C LEU A 6 15.92 11.89 4.08
N ALA A 7 15.17 12.90 4.53
CA ALA A 7 15.46 14.30 4.26
C ALA A 7 16.85 14.72 4.78
N ARG A 8 17.26 14.19 5.94
CA ARG A 8 18.56 14.52 6.55
C ARG A 8 19.71 13.79 5.86
N GLN A 9 19.51 12.55 5.40
CA GLN A 9 20.52 11.79 4.67
C GLN A 9 20.76 12.35 3.27
N GLU A 10 19.69 12.62 2.53
CA GLU A 10 19.78 13.02 1.12
C GLU A 10 19.92 14.53 0.95
N GLY A 11 19.80 15.31 2.03
CA GLY A 11 19.79 16.78 1.96
C GLY A 11 18.57 17.35 1.24
N ILE A 12 17.52 16.55 1.06
CA ILE A 12 16.30 16.93 0.34
C ILE A 12 15.28 17.48 1.32
N SER A 13 14.64 18.59 0.96
CA SER A 13 13.55 19.15 1.76
C SER A 13 12.40 18.15 1.91
N LYS A 14 11.85 18.07 3.13
CA LYS A 14 10.64 17.28 3.43
C LYS A 14 9.50 17.58 2.45
N THR A 15 9.36 18.85 2.03
CA THR A 15 8.32 19.28 1.08
C THR A 15 8.46 18.60 -0.28
N VAL A 16 9.69 18.43 -0.76
CA VAL A 16 9.97 17.74 -2.04
C VAL A 16 9.65 16.26 -1.91
N LEU A 17 10.07 15.62 -0.82
CA LEU A 17 9.75 14.22 -0.55
C LEU A 17 8.24 13.98 -0.46
N TYR A 18 7.49 14.87 0.19
CA TYR A 18 6.02 14.78 0.23
C TYR A 18 5.36 15.04 -1.13
N SER A 19 5.93 15.92 -1.96
CA SER A 19 5.46 16.15 -3.33
C SER A 19 5.64 14.89 -4.18
N TRP A 20 6.81 14.27 -4.14
CA TRP A 20 7.07 13.00 -4.84
C TRP A 20 6.19 11.86 -4.31
N LEU A 21 5.96 11.80 -2.99
CA LEU A 21 5.02 10.86 -2.40
C LEU A 21 3.60 11.06 -2.95
N LYS A 22 3.14 12.32 -3.07
CA LYS A 22 1.83 12.65 -3.65
C LYS A 22 1.76 12.29 -5.14
N GLN A 23 2.83 12.53 -5.87
CA GLN A 23 2.91 12.22 -7.30
C GLN A 23 2.91 10.71 -7.54
N ALA A 24 3.73 9.94 -6.81
CA ALA A 24 3.76 8.49 -6.83
C ALA A 24 2.38 7.88 -6.51
N LYS A 25 1.66 8.46 -5.54
CA LYS A 25 0.26 8.08 -5.23
C LYS A 25 -0.68 8.32 -6.42
N ALA A 26 -0.57 9.46 -7.10
CA ALA A 26 -1.38 9.78 -8.27
C ALA A 26 -1.10 8.85 -9.45
N THR A 27 0.14 8.38 -9.58
CA THR A 27 0.55 7.40 -10.61
C THR A 27 0.22 5.95 -10.21
N GLY A 28 -0.40 5.72 -9.05
CA GLY A 28 -0.77 4.38 -8.59
C GLY A 28 0.39 3.52 -8.10
N ALA A 29 1.57 4.10 -7.87
CA ALA A 29 2.71 3.37 -7.34
C ALA A 29 2.46 2.98 -5.87
N PRO A 30 2.74 1.72 -5.47
CA PRO A 30 2.59 1.30 -4.08
C PRO A 30 3.65 2.00 -3.23
N VAL A 31 3.21 2.88 -2.31
CA VAL A 31 4.14 3.63 -1.46
C VAL A 31 4.14 3.08 -0.04
N PRO A 32 5.30 2.61 0.48
CA PRO A 32 5.40 2.07 1.83
C PRO A 32 5.24 3.16 2.89
N GLY A 33 4.60 2.84 4.02
CA GLY A 33 4.68 3.66 5.24
C GLY A 33 3.49 4.58 5.51
N HIS A 34 2.36 4.41 4.82
CA HIS A 34 1.08 4.90 5.33
C HIS A 34 0.15 3.72 5.53
N ASN A 35 -0.29 3.52 6.78
CA ASN A 35 -1.51 2.79 7.09
C ASN A 35 -2.68 3.58 6.48
N LYS A 36 -2.82 3.54 5.16
CA LYS A 36 -3.96 4.12 4.47
C LYS A 36 -5.16 3.26 4.82
N GLN A 37 -6.27 3.93 5.14
CA GLN A 37 -7.53 3.22 5.19
C GLN A 37 -7.75 2.49 3.85
N PRO A 38 -8.38 1.31 3.86
CA PRO A 38 -8.56 0.47 2.66
C PRO A 38 -9.28 1.19 1.53
N ASP A 39 -10.04 2.23 1.87
CA ASP A 39 -10.79 3.06 0.94
C ASP A 39 -9.91 4.04 0.14
N GLU A 40 -8.71 4.35 0.63
CA GLU A 40 -7.74 5.21 -0.07
C GLU A 40 -6.82 4.46 -1.04
N TRP A 41 -7.04 3.15 -1.23
CA TRP A 41 -6.34 2.32 -2.21
C TRP A 41 -6.96 2.51 -3.59
N SER A 42 -6.13 2.75 -4.60
CA SER A 42 -6.58 2.83 -5.99
C SER A 42 -7.15 1.49 -6.45
N ALA A 43 -8.05 1.51 -7.44
CA ALA A 43 -8.61 0.29 -8.02
C ALA A 43 -7.52 -0.66 -8.54
N GLY A 44 -6.47 -0.12 -9.18
CA GLY A 44 -5.32 -0.92 -9.64
C GLY A 44 -4.54 -1.56 -8.49
N ALA A 45 -4.34 -0.85 -7.37
CA ALA A 45 -3.65 -1.41 -6.21
C ALA A 45 -4.48 -2.51 -5.50
N LYS A 46 -5.81 -2.33 -5.42
CA LYS A 46 -6.74 -3.36 -4.92
C LYS A 46 -6.67 -4.62 -5.79
N PHE A 47 -6.73 -4.45 -7.11
CA PHE A 47 -6.66 -5.58 -8.05
C PHE A 47 -5.32 -6.31 -8.00
N ALA A 48 -4.19 -5.59 -7.99
CA ALA A 48 -2.87 -6.20 -7.86
C ALA A 48 -2.74 -6.99 -6.55
N THR A 49 -3.29 -6.46 -5.45
CA THR A 49 -3.31 -7.15 -4.15
C THR A 49 -4.12 -8.44 -4.20
N VAL A 50 -5.31 -8.41 -4.83
CA VAL A 50 -6.14 -9.60 -5.03
C VAL A 50 -5.40 -10.66 -5.85
N LEU A 51 -4.69 -10.26 -6.90
CA LEU A 51 -3.90 -11.16 -7.74
C LEU A 51 -2.72 -11.78 -6.98
N GLU A 52 -1.97 -10.96 -6.23
CA GLU A 52 -0.84 -11.40 -5.40
C GLU A 52 -1.27 -12.38 -4.30
N THR A 53 -2.50 -12.25 -3.81
CA THR A 53 -3.02 -13.02 -2.67
C THR A 53 -3.85 -14.23 -3.09
N ALA A 54 -4.18 -14.38 -4.38
CA ALA A 54 -5.00 -15.45 -4.91
C ALA A 54 -4.40 -16.85 -4.70
N THR A 55 -3.07 -16.96 -4.62
CA THR A 55 -2.34 -18.22 -4.43
C THR A 55 -1.86 -18.44 -3.00
N LEU A 56 -2.07 -17.48 -2.10
CA LEU A 56 -1.61 -17.56 -0.71
C LEU A 56 -2.55 -18.42 0.13
N SER A 57 -1.98 -19.18 1.05
CA SER A 57 -2.73 -19.83 2.13
C SER A 57 -3.27 -18.81 3.13
N GLU A 58 -4.22 -19.22 3.99
CA GLU A 58 -4.80 -18.32 5.00
C GLU A 58 -3.75 -17.74 5.96
N ALA A 59 -2.73 -18.52 6.31
CA ALA A 59 -1.65 -18.08 7.18
C ALA A 59 -0.77 -17.00 6.51
N GLU A 60 -0.44 -17.20 5.24
CA GLU A 60 0.33 -16.25 4.43
C GLU A 60 -0.47 -14.97 4.16
N LEU A 61 -1.77 -15.11 3.91
CA LEU A 61 -2.68 -13.98 3.75
C LEU A 61 -2.74 -13.13 5.03
N ALA A 62 -2.84 -13.77 6.20
CA ALA A 62 -2.84 -13.07 7.49
C ALA A 62 -1.49 -12.35 7.76
N GLU A 63 -0.36 -12.93 7.37
CA GLU A 63 0.94 -12.25 7.42
C GLU A 63 1.01 -11.07 6.45
N TYR A 64 0.57 -11.26 5.20
CA TYR A 64 0.54 -10.22 4.19
C TYR A 64 -0.29 -9.02 4.64
N CYS A 65 -1.48 -9.29 5.17
CA CYS A 65 -2.37 -8.31 5.78
C CYS A 65 -1.68 -7.51 6.88
N ARG A 66 -1.04 -8.18 7.84
CA ARG A 66 -0.30 -7.53 8.93
C ARG A 66 0.83 -6.62 8.43
N ARG A 67 1.57 -7.05 7.40
CA ARG A 67 2.68 -6.27 6.82
C ARG A 67 2.19 -5.03 6.06
N ARG A 68 1.02 -5.10 5.43
CA ARG A 68 0.46 -4.01 4.62
C ARG A 68 -0.61 -3.17 5.32
N GLY A 69 -0.95 -3.49 6.57
CA GLY A 69 -1.99 -2.79 7.33
C GLY A 69 -3.40 -3.04 6.79
N LEU A 70 -3.63 -4.22 6.20
CA LEU A 70 -4.90 -4.66 5.65
C LEU A 70 -5.55 -5.70 6.55
N TYR A 71 -6.86 -5.86 6.39
CA TYR A 71 -7.63 -6.96 7.00
C TYR A 71 -7.97 -8.01 5.94
N VAL A 72 -8.02 -9.28 6.34
CA VAL A 72 -8.32 -10.40 5.43
C VAL A 72 -9.69 -10.23 4.76
N GLU A 73 -10.65 -9.72 5.52
CA GLU A 73 -12.01 -9.42 5.08
C GLU A 73 -12.04 -8.40 3.93
N GLN A 74 -11.09 -7.46 3.90
CA GLN A 74 -11.01 -6.44 2.83
C GLN A 74 -10.54 -7.07 1.53
N ILE A 75 -9.56 -7.95 1.60
CA ILE A 75 -9.07 -8.68 0.42
C ILE A 75 -10.17 -9.60 -0.11
N LYS A 76 -10.90 -10.29 0.77
CA LYS A 76 -12.06 -11.11 0.40
C LYS A 76 -13.17 -10.27 -0.27
N ALA A 77 -13.45 -9.08 0.25
CA ALA A 77 -14.41 -8.15 -0.36
C ALA A 77 -13.97 -7.70 -1.77
N TRP A 78 -12.67 -7.42 -1.96
CA TRP A 78 -12.14 -7.05 -3.28
C TRP A 78 -12.11 -8.23 -4.25
N GLN A 79 -11.83 -9.44 -3.78
CA GLN A 79 -11.94 -10.67 -4.57
C GLN A 79 -13.36 -10.85 -5.10
N ALA A 80 -14.37 -10.71 -4.22
CA ALA A 80 -15.77 -10.82 -4.61
C ALA A 80 -16.21 -9.75 -5.63
N ALA A 81 -15.63 -8.55 -5.56
CA ALA A 81 -15.92 -7.47 -6.51
C ALA A 81 -15.25 -7.64 -7.89
N CYS A 82 -14.33 -8.59 -8.03
CA CYS A 82 -13.61 -8.87 -9.28
C CYS A 82 -14.21 -10.06 -10.07
N VAL A 83 -15.27 -10.71 -9.55
CA VAL A 83 -16.00 -11.82 -10.18
C VAL A 83 -17.19 -11.29 -10.97
#